data_AF-A0A2D4LSF1-F1
#
_entry.id   AF-A0A2D4LSF1-F1
#
_cell.length_a   1.000
_cell.length_b   1.000
_cell.length_c   1.000
_cell.angle_alpha   90.00
_cell.angle_beta   90.00
_cell.angle_gamma   90.00
#
_symmetry.space_group_name_H-M   'P 1'
#
loop_
_entity.id
_entity.type
_entity.pdbx_description
1 polymer ?
#
loop_
_entity_poly.entity_id
_entity_poly.type
_entity_poly.pdbx_seq_one_letter_code
_entity_poly.pdbx_strand_id
1 'polypeptide(L)'
;MAPAAVVSAGQPPEIQFAQRLASNEKRIRDRALKKLRGYMTLRTQSLEGCFSQEELLKIWKGLFYCMWMQDKPLLQEELSNNISQLIHLIKNMDTRHLFIQTFWQTVNREWNGLDRLRLDKFYMLIRMMLRQSFEVLKRNEWNESLIERFLNMLIMEVMHPDSHAPIGIKLHFIDIYLEELATVGAKEVSSKLYDI
;
A
#
# COMPACT_ATOMS: atom_id res chain seq x y z
N MET A 1 -3.97 -19.19 21.83
CA MET A 1 -4.13 -20.07 20.64
C MET A 1 -5.37 -19.62 19.89
N ALA A 2 -5.22 -18.90 18.76
CA ALA A 2 -6.35 -18.60 17.89
C ALA A 2 -6.64 -19.83 17.01
N PRO A 3 -7.91 -20.22 16.81
CA PRO A 3 -8.24 -21.44 16.08
C PRO A 3 -7.89 -21.28 14.60
N ALA A 4 -7.31 -22.35 14.04
CA ALA A 4 -7.03 -22.46 12.61
C ALA A 4 -8.33 -22.31 11.82
N ALA A 5 -8.38 -21.30 10.94
CA ALA A 5 -9.54 -21.02 10.12
C ALA A 5 -9.84 -22.19 9.18
N VAL A 6 -10.99 -22.84 9.43
CA VAL A 6 -11.66 -23.71 8.47
C VAL A 6 -12.09 -22.83 7.30
N VAL A 7 -11.44 -23.02 6.14
CA VAL A 7 -11.78 -22.29 4.92
C VAL A 7 -13.08 -22.89 4.37
N SER A 8 -14.21 -22.17 4.49
CA SER A 8 -15.50 -22.62 3.94
C SER A 8 -15.64 -22.22 2.47
N ALA A 9 -16.18 -23.14 1.66
CA ALA A 9 -16.55 -22.88 0.27
C ALA A 9 -17.67 -21.83 0.22
N GLY A 10 -17.44 -20.69 -0.46
CA GLY A 10 -18.41 -19.60 -0.60
C GLY A 10 -17.92 -18.21 -0.15
N GLN A 11 -16.76 -18.10 0.50
CA GLN A 11 -16.21 -16.79 0.88
C GLN A 11 -15.64 -16.02 -0.33
N PRO A 12 -15.88 -14.69 -0.43
CA PRO A 12 -15.27 -13.85 -1.45
C PRO A 12 -13.74 -14.04 -1.52
N PRO A 13 -13.13 -14.03 -2.72
CA PRO A 13 -11.70 -14.24 -2.90
C PRO A 13 -10.81 -13.38 -1.99
N GLU A 14 -11.19 -12.12 -1.77
CA GLU A 14 -10.48 -11.14 -0.96
C GLU A 14 -10.37 -11.57 0.51
N ILE A 15 -11.43 -12.20 1.05
CA ILE A 15 -11.43 -12.73 2.41
C ILE A 15 -10.50 -13.94 2.51
N GLN A 16 -10.52 -14.82 1.50
CA GLN A 16 -9.61 -15.97 1.46
C GLN A 16 -8.14 -15.53 1.36
N PHE A 17 -7.85 -14.49 0.57
CA PHE A 17 -6.51 -13.89 0.52
C PHE A 17 -6.13 -13.31 1.87
N ALA A 18 -7.02 -12.53 2.51
CA ALA A 18 -6.75 -11.92 3.80
C ALA A 18 -6.38 -12.96 4.87
N GLN A 19 -7.14 -14.04 4.97
CA GLN A 19 -6.87 -15.14 5.90
C GLN A 19 -5.52 -15.82 5.64
N ARG A 20 -5.21 -16.12 4.36
CA ARG A 20 -3.95 -16.80 4.00
C ARG A 20 -2.73 -15.91 4.17
N LEU A 21 -2.85 -14.61 3.89
CA LEU A 21 -1.81 -13.61 4.12
C LEU A 21 -1.54 -13.39 5.61
N ALA A 22 -2.55 -13.55 6.46
CA ALA A 22 -2.42 -13.48 7.92
C ALA A 22 -2.02 -14.82 8.58
N SER A 23 -1.68 -15.86 7.80
CA SER A 23 -1.28 -17.16 8.34
C SER A 23 0.04 -17.07 9.12
N ASN A 24 0.17 -17.86 10.20
CA ASN A 24 1.43 -18.00 10.95
C ASN A 24 2.54 -18.66 10.11
N GLU A 25 2.18 -19.45 9.11
CA GLU A 25 3.15 -20.16 8.28
C GLU A 25 3.68 -19.29 7.13
N LYS A 26 4.98 -18.97 7.13
CA LYS A 26 5.62 -18.17 6.08
C LYS A 26 5.35 -18.72 4.67
N ARG A 27 5.44 -20.05 4.49
CA ARG A 27 5.21 -20.70 3.19
C ARG A 27 3.79 -20.44 2.66
N ILE A 28 2.78 -20.37 3.54
CA ILE A 28 1.41 -20.06 3.16
C ILE A 28 1.30 -18.60 2.75
N ARG A 29 1.89 -17.67 3.52
CA ARG A 29 1.91 -16.23 3.21
C ARG A 29 2.59 -15.93 1.89
N ASP A 30 3.79 -16.47 1.66
CA ASP A 30 4.55 -16.28 0.42
C ASP A 30 3.74 -16.75 -0.80
N ARG A 31 3.11 -17.93 -0.70
CA ARG A 31 2.23 -18.47 -1.74
C ARG A 31 0.99 -17.61 -1.95
N ALA A 32 0.41 -17.09 -0.87
CA ALA A 32 -0.75 -16.20 -0.94
C ALA A 32 -0.41 -14.88 -1.63
N LEU A 33 0.73 -14.26 -1.32
CA LEU A 33 1.18 -13.04 -1.97
C LEU A 33 1.46 -13.25 -3.47
N LYS A 34 2.11 -14.37 -3.83
CA LYS A 34 2.31 -14.74 -5.24
C LYS A 34 0.98 -14.92 -5.99
N LYS A 35 -0.01 -15.58 -5.36
CA LYS A 35 -1.35 -15.74 -5.94
C LYS A 35 -2.11 -14.42 -6.02
N LEU A 36 -1.96 -13.54 -5.04
CA LEU A 36 -2.58 -12.21 -5.03
C LEU A 36 -2.09 -11.38 -6.21
N ARG A 37 -0.79 -11.38 -6.52
CA ARG A 37 -0.25 -10.73 -7.72
C ARG A 37 -0.96 -11.20 -8.99
N GLY A 38 -1.11 -12.51 -9.16
CA GLY A 38 -1.81 -13.09 -10.31
C GLY A 38 -3.28 -12.68 -10.36
N TYR A 39 -3.97 -12.75 -9.21
CA TYR A 39 -5.37 -12.33 -9.08
C TYR A 39 -5.59 -10.87 -9.44
N MET A 40 -4.80 -9.95 -8.88
CA MET A 40 -4.90 -8.51 -9.17
C MET A 40 -4.61 -8.20 -10.64
N THR A 41 -3.62 -8.88 -11.23
CA THR A 41 -3.28 -8.73 -12.65
C THR A 41 -4.43 -9.13 -13.55
N LEU A 42 -5.05 -10.29 -13.30
CA LEU A 42 -6.16 -10.78 -14.10
C LEU A 42 -7.42 -9.94 -13.93
N ARG A 43 -7.76 -9.55 -12.70
CA ARG A 43 -8.97 -8.75 -12.42
C ARG A 43 -8.88 -7.40 -13.15
N THR A 44 -7.75 -6.71 -13.03
CA THR A 44 -7.59 -5.37 -13.62
C THR A 44 -7.33 -5.38 -15.13
N GLN A 45 -7.24 -6.55 -15.77
CA GLN A 45 -7.21 -6.65 -17.23
C GLN A 45 -8.61 -6.69 -17.84
N SER A 46 -9.64 -7.05 -17.07
CA SER A 46 -11.02 -7.04 -17.53
C SER A 46 -11.56 -5.61 -17.61
N LEU A 47 -12.31 -5.30 -18.66
CA LEU A 47 -12.98 -3.99 -18.86
C LEU A 47 -13.94 -3.63 -17.70
N GLU A 48 -14.48 -4.64 -17.02
CA GLU A 48 -15.41 -4.50 -15.89
C GLU A 48 -14.75 -4.82 -14.52
N GLY A 49 -13.49 -5.27 -14.52
CA GLY A 49 -12.81 -5.84 -13.35
C GLY A 49 -12.08 -4.81 -12.50
N CYS A 50 -12.79 -3.82 -11.97
CA CYS A 50 -12.24 -2.92 -10.95
C CYS A 50 -12.40 -3.53 -9.55
N PHE A 51 -11.68 -3.00 -8.56
CA PHE A 51 -11.90 -3.35 -7.17
C PHE A 51 -12.76 -2.30 -6.48
N SER A 52 -13.69 -2.73 -5.63
CA SER A 52 -14.39 -1.84 -4.71
C SER A 52 -13.51 -1.48 -3.51
N GLN A 53 -13.90 -0.44 -2.78
CA GLN A 53 -13.17 0.00 -1.59
C GLN A 53 -13.17 -1.10 -0.53
N GLU A 54 -14.30 -1.77 -0.31
CA GLU A 54 -14.45 -2.84 0.68
C GLU A 54 -13.54 -4.03 0.36
N GLU A 55 -13.42 -4.38 -0.92
CA GLU A 55 -12.53 -5.45 -1.39
C GLU A 55 -11.07 -5.12 -1.14
N LEU A 56 -10.64 -3.90 -1.45
CA LEU A 56 -9.27 -3.44 -1.20
C LEU A 56 -8.96 -3.34 0.29
N LEU A 57 -9.92 -2.92 1.13
CA LEU A 57 -9.75 -2.92 2.59
C LEU A 57 -9.55 -4.32 3.16
N LYS A 58 -10.24 -5.34 2.61
CA LYS A 58 -10.03 -6.76 2.98
C LYS A 58 -8.62 -7.22 2.58
N ILE A 59 -8.20 -6.92 1.35
CA ILE A 59 -6.85 -7.25 0.86
C ILE A 59 -5.78 -6.57 1.72
N TRP A 60 -5.91 -5.26 1.97
CA TRP A 60 -4.95 -4.50 2.77
C TRP A 60 -4.87 -4.98 4.21
N LYS A 61 -5.98 -5.39 4.82
CA LYS A 61 -5.95 -6.05 6.14
C LYS A 61 -5.10 -7.33 6.10
N GLY A 62 -5.23 -8.13 5.05
CA GLY A 62 -4.36 -9.30 4.82
C GLY A 62 -2.88 -8.93 4.69
N LEU A 63 -2.57 -7.95 3.86
CA LEU A 63 -1.20 -7.47 3.62
C LEU A 63 -0.57 -6.89 4.89
N PHE A 64 -1.35 -6.14 5.67
CA PHE A 64 -0.94 -5.59 6.96
C PHE A 64 -0.51 -6.70 7.92
N TYR A 65 -1.32 -7.75 8.09
CA TYR A 65 -0.92 -8.88 8.95
C TYR A 65 0.17 -9.76 8.33
N CYS A 66 0.28 -9.81 7.00
CA CYS A 66 1.43 -10.44 6.36
C CYS A 66 2.74 -9.75 6.75
N MET A 67 2.75 -8.41 6.77
CA MET A 67 3.87 -7.59 7.24
C MET A 67 4.09 -7.75 8.76
N TRP A 68 3.00 -7.78 9.53
CA TRP A 68 3.03 -7.99 10.98
C TRP A 68 3.77 -9.28 11.36
N MET A 69 3.59 -10.36 10.61
CA MET A 69 4.20 -11.67 10.87
C MET A 69 5.65 -11.81 10.34
N GLN A 70 6.22 -10.77 9.74
CA GLN A 70 7.61 -10.79 9.25
C GLN A 70 8.57 -10.17 10.26
N ASP A 71 9.40 -11.00 10.89
CA ASP A 71 10.32 -10.56 11.95
C ASP A 71 11.78 -10.46 11.49
N LYS A 72 12.13 -11.00 10.31
CA LYS A 72 13.51 -10.95 9.80
C LYS A 72 13.75 -9.63 9.05
N PRO A 73 14.72 -8.77 9.45
CA PRO A 73 14.90 -7.43 8.87
C PRO A 73 15.02 -7.40 7.34
N LEU A 74 15.91 -8.21 6.76
CA LEU A 74 16.07 -8.28 5.29
C LEU A 74 14.77 -8.65 4.56
N LEU A 75 13.96 -9.52 5.17
CA LEU A 75 12.68 -9.92 4.59
C LEU A 75 11.58 -8.89 4.82
N GLN A 76 11.71 -7.99 5.80
CA GLN A 76 10.77 -6.88 6.00
C GLN A 76 10.89 -5.86 4.87
N GLU A 77 12.11 -5.49 4.51
CA GLU A 77 12.36 -4.59 3.38
C GLU A 77 11.89 -5.23 2.06
N GLU A 78 12.29 -6.47 1.80
CA GLU A 78 11.86 -7.22 0.61
C GLU A 78 10.33 -7.31 0.53
N LEU A 79 9.66 -7.63 1.64
CA LEU A 79 8.21 -7.71 1.69
C LEU A 79 7.55 -6.33 1.47
N SER A 80 8.08 -5.27 2.06
CA SER A 80 7.57 -3.90 1.86
C SER A 80 7.67 -3.47 0.40
N ASN A 81 8.79 -3.77 -0.26
CA ASN A 81 8.98 -3.53 -1.69
C ASN A 81 7.99 -4.37 -2.52
N ASN A 82 7.86 -5.67 -2.22
CA ASN A 82 6.93 -6.56 -2.94
C ASN A 82 5.46 -6.12 -2.81
N ILE A 83 5.04 -5.66 -1.63
CA ILE A 83 3.68 -5.17 -1.37
C ILE A 83 3.45 -3.84 -2.09
N SER A 84 4.39 -2.89 -1.98
CA SER A 84 4.21 -1.57 -2.58
C SER A 84 4.16 -1.59 -4.10
N GLN A 85 4.87 -2.52 -4.74
CA GLN A 85 4.81 -2.70 -6.20
C GLN A 85 3.47 -3.23 -6.73
N LEU A 86 2.57 -3.73 -5.87
CA LEU A 86 1.24 -4.20 -6.29
C LEU A 86 0.42 -3.09 -6.97
N ILE A 87 0.65 -1.83 -6.61
CA ILE A 87 -0.01 -0.66 -7.22
C ILE A 87 0.16 -0.62 -8.75
N HIS A 88 1.30 -1.08 -9.26
CA HIS A 88 1.64 -1.06 -10.68
C HIS A 88 0.97 -2.17 -11.49
N LEU A 89 0.38 -3.16 -10.82
CA LEU A 89 -0.43 -4.20 -11.48
C LEU A 89 -1.81 -3.68 -11.88
N ILE A 90 -2.27 -2.61 -11.22
CA ILE A 90 -3.60 -2.03 -11.41
C ILE A 90 -3.54 -1.06 -12.59
N LYS A 91 -4.23 -1.38 -13.69
CA LYS A 91 -4.28 -0.54 -14.90
C LYS A 91 -5.25 0.64 -14.81
N ASN A 92 -6.41 0.48 -14.18
CA ASN A 92 -7.41 1.54 -14.04
C ASN A 92 -6.96 2.58 -12.99
N MET A 93 -6.99 3.87 -13.35
CA MET A 93 -6.50 4.94 -12.46
C MET A 93 -7.34 5.12 -11.20
N ASP A 94 -8.68 4.99 -11.30
CA ASP A 94 -9.55 5.11 -10.13
C ASP A 94 -9.29 4.01 -9.11
N THR A 95 -9.14 2.77 -9.57
CA THR A 95 -8.84 1.62 -8.72
C THR A 95 -7.44 1.75 -8.13
N ARG A 96 -6.48 2.30 -8.88
CA ARG A 96 -5.12 2.55 -8.39
C ARG A 96 -5.12 3.62 -7.30
N HIS A 97 -5.85 4.70 -7.51
CA HIS A 97 -6.06 5.73 -6.50
C HIS A 97 -6.71 5.14 -5.24
N LEU A 98 -7.76 4.34 -5.41
CA LEU A 98 -8.45 3.66 -4.32
C LEU A 98 -7.55 2.68 -3.56
N PHE A 99 -6.61 2.02 -4.25
CA PHE A 99 -5.60 1.17 -3.63
C PHE A 99 -4.69 1.95 -2.68
N ILE A 100 -4.27 3.17 -3.05
CA ILE A 100 -3.49 4.06 -2.18
C ILE A 100 -4.36 4.57 -1.02
N GLN A 101 -5.59 4.98 -1.30
CA GLN A 101 -6.49 5.50 -0.26
C GLN A 101 -6.77 4.44 0.82
N THR A 102 -7.11 3.23 0.40
CA THR A 102 -7.39 2.10 1.32
C THR A 102 -6.16 1.60 2.07
N PHE A 103 -4.95 1.84 1.55
CA PHE A 103 -3.70 1.67 2.30
C PHE A 103 -3.68 2.59 3.53
N TRP A 104 -3.84 3.90 3.33
CA TRP A 104 -3.83 4.88 4.42
C TRP A 104 -4.92 4.62 5.44
N GLN A 105 -6.15 4.34 4.97
CA GLN A 105 -7.27 3.95 5.85
C GLN A 105 -6.93 2.73 6.72
N THR A 106 -6.26 1.73 6.14
CA THR A 106 -5.87 0.52 6.87
C THR A 106 -4.78 0.83 7.88
N VAL A 107 -3.72 1.53 7.49
CA VAL A 107 -2.61 1.85 8.41
C VAL A 107 -3.10 2.75 9.54
N ASN A 108 -3.87 3.80 9.24
CA ASN A 108 -4.47 4.69 10.25
C ASN A 108 -5.28 3.92 11.30
N ARG A 109 -6.14 3.00 10.86
CA ARG A 109 -6.99 2.19 11.74
C ARG A 109 -6.17 1.27 12.65
N GLU A 110 -5.16 0.60 12.10
CA GLU A 110 -4.42 -0.44 12.81
C GLU A 110 -3.21 0.09 13.61
N TRP A 111 -2.79 1.33 13.38
CA TRP A 111 -1.55 1.91 13.91
C TRP A 111 -1.44 1.84 15.43
N ASN A 112 -2.51 2.20 16.14
CA ASN A 112 -2.51 2.19 17.61
C ASN A 112 -2.43 0.77 18.21
N GLY A 113 -2.67 -0.27 17.39
CA GLY A 113 -2.46 -1.66 17.78
C GLY A 113 -1.00 -2.11 17.68
N LEU A 114 -0.12 -1.34 17.03
CA LEU A 114 1.30 -1.67 16.89
C LEU A 114 2.07 -1.37 18.19
N ASP A 115 2.84 -2.34 18.65
CA ASP A 115 3.87 -2.10 19.65
C ASP A 115 5.16 -1.56 19.01
N ARG A 116 6.04 -1.03 19.86
CA ARG A 116 7.29 -0.36 19.44
C ARG A 116 8.20 -1.25 18.58
N LEU A 117 8.26 -2.56 18.82
CA LEU A 117 9.16 -3.46 18.08
C LEU A 117 8.73 -3.67 16.63
N ARG A 118 7.50 -3.29 16.28
CA ARG A 118 6.94 -3.44 14.93
C ARG A 118 6.91 -2.14 14.15
N LEU A 119 7.19 -0.99 14.76
CA LEU A 119 7.02 0.30 14.09
C LEU A 119 7.91 0.46 12.86
N ASP A 120 9.21 0.12 12.97
CA ASP A 120 10.19 0.35 11.91
C ASP A 120 9.81 -0.27 10.57
N LYS A 121 9.27 -1.48 10.60
CA LYS A 121 8.87 -2.18 9.38
C LYS A 121 7.61 -1.58 8.74
N PHE A 122 6.71 -1.00 9.54
CA PHE A 122 5.55 -0.28 9.01
C PHE A 122 5.94 1.12 8.53
N TYR A 123 6.91 1.79 9.16
CA TYR A 123 7.52 3.00 8.62
C TYR A 123 8.17 2.77 7.25
N MET A 124 8.88 1.64 7.10
CA MET A 124 9.43 1.20 5.80
C MET A 124 8.32 0.97 4.77
N LEU A 125 7.23 0.30 5.14
CA LEU A 125 6.10 0.08 4.23
C LEU A 125 5.44 1.40 3.79
N ILE A 126 5.23 2.34 4.71
CA ILE A 126 4.71 3.69 4.41
C ILE A 126 5.63 4.40 3.42
N ARG A 127 6.94 4.39 3.67
CA ARG A 127 7.94 5.00 2.80
C ARG A 127 7.91 4.43 1.39
N MET A 128 7.90 3.10 1.27
CA MET A 128 7.83 2.42 -0.03
C MET A 128 6.52 2.68 -0.75
N MET A 129 5.38 2.69 -0.04
CA MET A 129 4.08 3.03 -0.63
C MET A 129 4.02 4.46 -1.15
N LEU A 130 4.58 5.42 -0.42
CA LEU A 130 4.67 6.81 -0.86
C LEU A 130 5.55 6.94 -2.11
N ARG A 131 6.74 6.33 -2.11
CA ARG A 131 7.64 6.27 -3.27
C ARG A 131 6.95 5.71 -4.51
N GLN A 132 6.31 4.55 -4.39
CA GLN A 132 5.63 3.92 -5.52
C GLN A 132 4.42 4.74 -5.99
N SER A 133 3.78 5.52 -5.11
CA SER A 133 2.73 6.48 -5.50
C SER A 133 3.30 7.64 -6.33
N PHE A 134 4.48 8.17 -5.97
CA PHE A 134 5.17 9.16 -6.80
C PHE A 134 5.64 8.57 -8.14
N GLU A 135 6.13 7.33 -8.17
CA GLU A 135 6.47 6.65 -9.42
C GLU A 135 5.26 6.50 -10.36
N VAL A 136 4.06 6.33 -9.81
CA VAL A 136 2.82 6.36 -10.61
C VAL A 136 2.61 7.74 -11.23
N LEU A 137 2.74 8.83 -10.45
CA LEU A 137 2.57 10.18 -10.98
C LEU A 137 3.61 10.50 -12.05
N LYS A 138 4.88 10.15 -11.81
CA LYS A 138 5.97 10.31 -12.77
C LYS A 138 5.72 9.58 -14.08
N ARG A 139 5.26 8.32 -14.04
CA ARG A 139 4.91 7.55 -15.24
C ARG A 139 3.72 8.10 -16.01
N ASN A 140 2.90 8.93 -15.37
CA ASN A 140 1.84 9.70 -16.00
C ASN A 140 2.25 11.16 -16.20
N GLU A 141 3.56 11.40 -16.37
CA GLU A 141 4.15 12.70 -16.74
C GLU A 141 3.73 13.83 -15.80
N TRP A 142 3.54 13.52 -14.51
CA TRP A 142 3.11 14.50 -13.52
C TRP A 142 1.81 15.21 -13.91
N ASN A 143 0.87 14.48 -14.52
CA ASN A 143 -0.44 15.02 -14.89
C ASN A 143 -1.12 15.72 -13.71
N GLU A 144 -1.43 17.01 -13.89
CA GLU A 144 -1.91 17.88 -12.82
C GLU A 144 -3.18 17.36 -12.14
N SER A 145 -4.14 16.82 -12.90
CA SER A 145 -5.38 16.27 -12.34
C SER A 145 -5.14 15.05 -11.45
N LEU A 146 -4.17 14.21 -11.81
CA LEU A 146 -3.78 13.06 -10.99
C LEU A 146 -3.03 13.51 -9.74
N ILE A 147 -2.20 14.55 -9.85
CA ILE A 147 -1.52 15.17 -8.70
C ILE A 147 -2.54 15.74 -7.74
N GLU A 148 -3.46 16.59 -8.21
CA GLU A 148 -4.47 17.22 -7.36
C GLU A 148 -5.30 16.17 -6.63
N ARG A 149 -5.76 15.15 -7.35
CA ARG A 149 -6.51 14.04 -6.74
C ARG A 149 -5.69 13.29 -5.69
N PHE A 150 -4.41 13.02 -5.97
CA PHE A 150 -3.50 12.38 -5.02
C PHE A 150 -3.27 13.23 -3.77
N LEU A 151 -3.02 14.53 -3.93
CA LEU A 151 -2.83 15.47 -2.83
C LEU A 151 -4.09 15.60 -1.97
N ASN A 152 -5.26 15.71 -2.60
CA ASN A 152 -6.54 15.75 -1.88
C ASN A 152 -6.74 14.50 -1.02
N MET A 153 -6.40 13.32 -1.55
CA MET A 153 -6.45 12.08 -0.76
C MET A 153 -5.45 12.09 0.40
N LEU A 154 -4.21 12.52 0.20
CA LEU A 154 -3.23 12.63 1.28
C LEU A 154 -3.65 13.63 2.36
N ILE A 155 -4.25 14.75 1.96
CA ILE A 155 -4.85 15.71 2.89
C ILE A 155 -5.93 15.01 3.69
N MET A 156 -6.93 14.42 3.04
CA MET A 156 -8.06 13.78 3.72
C MET A 156 -7.64 12.64 4.66
N GLU A 157 -6.75 11.76 4.21
CA GLU A 157 -6.39 10.55 4.95
C GLU A 157 -5.26 10.77 5.97
N VAL A 158 -4.39 11.77 5.80
CA VAL A 158 -3.20 11.95 6.66
C VAL A 158 -3.11 13.32 7.31
N MET A 159 -3.22 14.40 6.54
CA MET A 159 -2.82 15.74 7.03
C MET A 159 -3.97 16.58 7.59
N HIS A 160 -5.22 16.30 7.22
CA HIS A 160 -6.37 17.08 7.67
C HIS A 160 -6.52 17.00 9.20
N PRO A 161 -6.94 18.08 9.89
CA PRO A 161 -7.20 18.04 11.33
C PRO A 161 -8.16 16.91 11.74
N ASP A 162 -9.21 16.71 10.94
CA ASP A 162 -10.23 15.66 11.15
C ASP A 162 -9.84 14.28 10.58
N SER A 163 -8.63 14.11 10.05
CA SER A 163 -8.16 12.80 9.60
C SER A 163 -7.97 11.87 10.81
N HIS A 164 -8.27 10.59 10.62
CA HIS A 164 -8.09 9.55 11.64
C HIS A 164 -6.62 9.09 11.77
N ALA A 165 -5.68 9.73 11.07
CA ALA A 165 -4.27 9.39 11.13
C ALA A 165 -3.68 9.71 12.52
N PRO A 166 -3.08 8.73 13.21
CA PRO A 166 -2.40 9.00 14.46
C PRO A 166 -1.16 9.87 14.28
N ILE A 167 -0.76 10.57 15.34
CA ILE A 167 0.35 11.53 15.30
C ILE A 167 1.66 10.93 14.77
N GLY A 168 1.96 9.66 15.10
CA GLY A 168 3.16 8.98 14.60
C GLY A 168 3.18 8.81 13.08
N ILE A 169 2.02 8.62 12.45
CA ILE A 169 1.91 8.59 10.99
C ILE A 169 2.13 9.98 10.41
N LYS A 170 1.49 11.01 10.99
CA LYS A 170 1.61 12.39 10.50
C LYS A 170 3.06 12.87 10.53
N LEU A 171 3.76 12.65 11.65
CA LEU A 171 5.17 13.02 11.81
C LEU A 171 6.05 12.28 10.80
N HIS A 172 5.95 10.95 10.74
CA HIS A 172 6.73 10.16 9.79
C HIS A 172 6.46 10.58 8.34
N PHE A 173 5.20 10.83 7.98
CA PHE A 173 4.84 11.29 6.64
C PHE A 173 5.51 12.61 6.28
N ILE A 174 5.50 13.60 7.19
CA ILE A 174 6.17 14.89 6.99
C ILE A 174 7.68 14.68 6.80
N ASP A 175 8.28 13.84 7.64
CA ASP A 175 9.73 13.58 7.61
C ASP A 175 10.19 12.99 6.26
N ILE A 176 9.39 12.12 5.64
CA ILE A 176 9.79 11.42 4.42
C ILE A 176 9.27 12.04 3.12
N TYR A 177 8.27 12.93 3.16
CA TYR A 177 7.55 13.33 1.95
C TYR A 177 8.45 13.93 0.87
N LEU A 178 9.26 14.93 1.25
CA LEU A 178 10.17 15.60 0.33
C LEU A 178 11.33 14.70 -0.10
N GLU A 179 11.82 13.83 0.79
CA GLU A 179 12.89 12.88 0.49
C GLU A 179 12.46 11.88 -0.59
N GLU A 180 11.25 11.32 -0.46
CA GLU A 180 10.70 10.36 -1.41
C GLU A 180 10.30 11.04 -2.73
N LEU A 181 9.78 12.26 -2.69
CA LEU A 181 9.50 13.04 -3.90
C LEU A 181 10.79 13.34 -4.66
N ALA A 182 11.84 13.78 -3.98
CA ALA A 182 13.15 14.04 -4.57
C ALA A 182 13.76 12.76 -5.16
N THR A 183 13.66 11.63 -4.43
CA THR A 183 14.16 10.32 -4.91
C THR A 183 13.57 9.95 -6.27
N VAL A 184 12.29 10.24 -6.50
CA VAL A 184 11.60 9.90 -7.76
C VAL A 184 11.79 10.99 -8.83
N GLY A 185 11.70 12.28 -8.45
CA GLY A 185 11.60 13.41 -9.37
C GLY A 185 12.89 14.23 -9.61
N ALA A 186 13.95 14.08 -8.81
CA ALA A 186 15.12 14.98 -8.86
C ALA A 186 15.79 15.11 -10.24
N LYS A 187 15.75 14.05 -11.06
CA LYS A 187 16.33 14.07 -12.41
C LYS A 187 15.62 15.05 -13.37
N GLU A 188 14.32 15.29 -13.18
CA GLU A 188 13.53 16.16 -14.06
C GLU A 188 13.64 17.64 -13.69
N VAL A 189 13.90 17.93 -12.41
CA VAL A 189 14.23 19.28 -11.94
C VAL A 189 15.56 19.73 -12.53
N SER A 190 16.52 18.79 -12.61
CA SER A 190 17.84 19.08 -13.15
C SER A 190 17.80 19.33 -14.66
N SER A 191 17.04 18.56 -15.45
CA SER A 191 16.95 18.77 -16.91
C SER A 191 16.39 20.14 -17.29
N LYS A 192 15.36 20.63 -16.58
CA LYS A 192 14.76 21.94 -16.90
C LYS A 192 15.67 23.13 -16.57
N LEU A 193 16.67 22.95 -15.71
CA LEU A 193 17.64 24.01 -15.38
C LEU A 193 18.78 24.13 -16.41
N TYR A 194 18.97 23.12 -17.27
CA TYR A 194 19.94 23.16 -18.37
C TYR A 194 19.33 23.56 -19.71
N ASP A 195 18.00 23.74 -19.77
CA ASP A 195 17.26 24.18 -20.96
C ASP A 195 16.93 25.70 -20.94
N ILE A 196 17.61 26.47 -20.07
CA ILE A 196 17.56 27.95 -19.96
C ILE A 196 18.94 28.50 -20.27
#